data_AF-A0A518JW74-F1
#
_entry.id   AF-A0A518JW74-F1
#
_cell.length_a   1.000
_cell.length_b   1.000
_cell.length_c   1.000
_cell.angle_alpha   90.00
_cell.angle_beta   90.00
_cell.angle_gamma   90.00
#
_symmetry.space_group_name_H-M   'P 1'
#
loop_
_entity.id
_entity.type
_entity.pdbx_description
1 polymer ?
#
loop_
_entity_poly.entity_id
_entity_poly.type
_entity_poly.pdbx_seq_one_letter_code
_entity_poly.pdbx_strand_id
1 'polypeptide(L)'
;MILRTVILCSAILSVPFSALAETNLEMSVASRRPSDTARDTFRERGGRIEQESRVNRLEEGYLFVDGERVACPLEITSIPNSEFLSANGYKIWVGTRQTSRNRGRDDDSSRQFRNNRFHERYVVDSLLANRAVFAFSDSPAVILNEIVFCGNLLKFDRESDLYRDLQEAVTDKERFKTIDTWFASYKPSQDLIDAATAVVERYEQAEQINRAQVSAATALNQLTYPMTMFGLIVGVYAFGHLMMTTPKTPALFPEANLLDLMSRATVVSVALICAHASLDLAWTLLTSQAGQMREINPVGAQFVDSPVALITFKAIATLTACGLLIGLRKHRFAQTACWWMCLVCTILTFRWLIFSSMLV
;
A
#
# COMPACT_ATOMS: atom_id res chain seq x y z
N MET A 1 34.73 12.62 -26.69
CA MET A 1 34.27 13.07 -25.35
C MET A 1 32.78 12.86 -25.16
N ILE A 2 31.92 13.35 -26.07
CA ILE A 2 30.45 13.18 -26.01
C ILE A 2 30.01 11.71 -25.91
N LEU A 3 30.63 10.80 -26.67
CA LEU A 3 30.35 9.37 -26.61
C LEU A 3 30.67 8.76 -25.23
N ARG A 4 31.73 9.24 -24.54
CA ARG A 4 32.04 8.81 -23.17
C ARG A 4 31.02 9.31 -22.15
N THR A 5 30.49 10.52 -22.34
CA THR A 5 29.43 11.08 -21.46
C THR A 5 28.10 10.35 -21.64
N VAL A 6 27.76 9.98 -22.87
CA VAL A 6 26.57 9.16 -23.18
C VAL A 6 26.73 7.73 -22.62
N ILE A 7 27.92 7.13 -22.74
CA ILE A 7 28.21 5.81 -22.15
C ILE A 7 28.15 5.88 -20.61
N LEU A 8 28.66 6.94 -19.98
CA LEU A 8 28.58 7.10 -18.51
C LEU A 8 27.14 7.28 -18.03
N CYS A 9 26.32 8.07 -18.74
CA CYS A 9 24.90 8.21 -18.42
C CYS A 9 24.14 6.88 -18.64
N SER A 10 24.51 6.11 -19.66
CA SER A 10 23.93 4.76 -19.85
C SER A 10 24.33 3.85 -18.68
N ALA A 11 25.58 3.87 -18.22
CA ALA A 11 26.05 3.02 -17.12
C ALA A 11 25.41 3.36 -15.77
N ILE A 12 25.06 4.63 -15.52
CA ILE A 12 24.32 5.06 -14.32
C ILE A 12 22.85 4.63 -14.40
N LEU A 13 22.27 4.55 -15.60
CA LEU A 13 20.93 3.98 -15.84
C LEU A 13 20.94 2.43 -15.90
N SER A 14 22.11 1.79 -16.04
CA SER A 14 22.29 0.33 -16.09
C SER A 14 22.48 -0.35 -14.73
N VAL A 15 22.31 0.36 -13.60
CA VAL A 15 22.18 -0.29 -12.29
C VAL A 15 21.04 -1.31 -12.40
N PRO A 16 21.19 -2.56 -11.93
CA PRO A 16 20.39 -3.69 -12.40
C PRO A 16 18.92 -3.52 -12.00
N PHE A 17 18.14 -2.96 -12.92
CA PHE A 17 16.68 -2.90 -12.87
C PHE A 17 16.03 -4.27 -13.14
N SER A 18 16.83 -5.28 -13.45
CA SER A 18 16.45 -6.65 -13.74
C SER A 18 15.79 -7.40 -12.58
N ALA A 19 15.83 -6.85 -11.35
CA ALA A 19 15.23 -7.44 -10.16
C ALA A 19 13.76 -7.03 -9.91
N LEU A 20 13.15 -6.23 -10.78
CA LEU A 20 11.80 -5.66 -10.57
C LEU A 20 10.81 -5.91 -11.73
N ALA A 21 11.16 -6.77 -12.68
CA ALA A 21 10.22 -7.21 -13.72
C ALA A 21 9.35 -8.34 -13.15
N GLU A 22 8.30 -7.99 -12.41
CA GLU A 22 7.30 -8.95 -11.96
C GLU A 22 5.89 -8.65 -12.47
N THR A 23 5.15 -9.76 -12.51
CA THR A 23 3.89 -10.09 -13.17
C THR A 23 2.74 -9.12 -12.95
N ASN A 24 2.10 -8.73 -14.06
CA ASN A 24 0.76 -8.16 -14.08
C ASN A 24 -0.25 -9.19 -13.54
N LEU A 25 -0.52 -9.15 -12.23
CA LEU A 25 -1.71 -9.77 -11.66
C LEU A 25 -2.78 -8.69 -11.55
N GLU A 26 -3.88 -8.86 -12.27
CA GLU A 26 -5.04 -7.97 -12.20
C GLU A 26 -5.50 -7.85 -10.75
N MET A 27 -5.26 -6.68 -10.15
CA MET A 27 -5.82 -6.31 -8.86
C MET A 27 -7.34 -6.18 -9.01
N SER A 28 -8.07 -7.26 -8.78
CA SER A 28 -9.46 -7.18 -8.36
C SER A 28 -9.46 -6.51 -6.98
N VAL A 29 -9.60 -5.18 -6.98
CA VAL A 29 -9.84 -4.37 -5.78
C VAL A 29 -11.05 -4.99 -5.09
N ALA A 30 -10.80 -5.78 -4.04
CA ALA A 30 -11.82 -6.28 -3.16
C ALA A 30 -12.53 -5.07 -2.59
N SER A 31 -13.72 -4.82 -3.14
CA SER A 31 -14.66 -3.78 -2.71
C SER A 31 -14.83 -3.88 -1.20
N ARG A 32 -14.10 -3.04 -0.47
CA ARG A 32 -14.36 -2.74 0.94
C ARG A 32 -15.81 -2.24 0.98
N ARG A 33 -16.75 -3.10 1.40
CA ARG A 33 -18.12 -2.69 1.66
C ARG A 33 -18.05 -1.50 2.62
N PRO A 34 -18.62 -0.33 2.26
CA PRO A 34 -18.73 0.77 3.19
C PRO A 34 -19.51 0.25 4.39
N SER A 35 -18.91 0.31 5.58
CA SER A 35 -19.66 0.17 6.81
C SER A 35 -20.51 1.44 6.96
N ASP A 36 -21.73 1.39 6.42
CA ASP A 36 -22.76 2.39 6.63
C ASP A 36 -22.99 2.54 8.14
N THR A 37 -22.30 3.53 8.71
CA THR A 37 -22.54 4.03 10.04
C THR A 37 -23.76 4.94 9.97
N ALA A 38 -24.93 4.31 9.80
CA ALA A 38 -26.22 4.91 10.03
C ALA A 38 -26.30 5.33 11.50
N ARG A 39 -25.89 6.57 11.75
CA ARG A 39 -25.98 7.26 13.04
C ARG A 39 -27.41 7.78 13.16
N ASP A 40 -28.36 6.87 13.29
CA ASP A 40 -29.77 7.21 13.36
C ASP A 40 -30.18 7.58 14.79
N THR A 41 -30.80 8.74 14.87
CA THR A 41 -31.30 9.42 16.06
C THR A 41 -32.38 8.61 16.78
N PHE A 42 -32.01 7.89 17.83
CA PHE A 42 -32.99 7.25 18.71
C PHE A 42 -33.47 8.22 19.79
N ARG A 43 -34.58 8.88 19.46
CA ARG A 43 -35.40 9.67 20.38
C ARG A 43 -36.34 8.72 21.14
N GLU A 44 -36.44 8.97 22.44
CA GLU A 44 -37.19 8.22 23.44
C GLU A 44 -38.60 7.81 22.98
N ARG A 45 -38.83 6.50 22.88
CA ARG A 45 -40.17 5.91 22.98
C ARG A 45 -40.08 4.74 23.94
N GLY A 46 -40.58 4.94 25.16
CA GLY A 46 -40.67 3.94 26.23
C GLY A 46 -41.73 2.88 25.94
N GLY A 47 -41.58 2.17 24.81
CA GLY A 47 -42.27 0.92 24.56
C GLY A 47 -41.45 -0.22 25.16
N ARG A 48 -42.05 -1.01 26.03
CA ARG A 48 -41.51 -2.27 26.53
C ARG A 48 -41.40 -3.22 25.33
N ILE A 49 -40.30 -3.15 24.58
CA ILE A 49 -40.02 -4.03 23.45
C ILE A 49 -39.88 -5.44 24.04
N GLU A 50 -40.88 -6.28 23.82
CA GLU A 50 -40.73 -7.73 23.96
C GLU A 50 -39.59 -8.14 23.04
N GLN A 51 -38.46 -8.41 23.66
CA GLN A 51 -37.21 -8.63 22.97
C GLN A 51 -37.20 -10.07 22.47
N GLU A 52 -37.77 -10.28 21.28
CA GLU A 52 -37.73 -11.56 20.59
C GLU A 52 -36.28 -12.06 20.49
N SER A 53 -36.07 -13.34 20.81
CA SER A 53 -34.80 -14.02 20.67
C SER A 53 -34.35 -13.92 19.21
N ARG A 54 -33.27 -13.17 18.94
CA ARG A 54 -32.70 -13.10 17.60
C ARG A 54 -31.86 -14.34 17.36
N VAL A 55 -32.19 -15.07 16.30
CA VAL A 55 -31.39 -16.18 15.80
C VAL A 55 -30.56 -15.65 14.64
N ASN A 56 -29.24 -15.66 14.79
CA ASN A 56 -28.30 -15.35 13.71
C ASN A 56 -27.74 -16.66 13.18
N ARG A 57 -27.98 -16.95 11.90
CA ARG A 57 -27.40 -18.10 11.21
C ARG A 57 -26.14 -17.67 10.48
N LEU A 58 -25.01 -18.30 10.79
CA LEU A 58 -23.72 -18.07 10.15
C LEU A 58 -23.34 -19.28 9.32
N GLU A 59 -23.05 -19.07 8.04
CA GLU A 59 -22.60 -20.14 7.14
C GLU A 59 -21.08 -20.39 7.24
N GLU A 60 -20.34 -19.40 7.74
CA GLU A 60 -18.88 -19.43 7.88
C GLU A 60 -18.47 -18.95 9.29
N GLY A 61 -17.27 -19.36 9.73
CA GLY A 61 -16.68 -18.96 11.00
C GLY A 61 -15.91 -20.09 11.68
N TYR A 62 -15.10 -19.71 12.67
CA TYR A 62 -14.28 -20.65 13.45
C TYR A 62 -14.70 -20.60 14.91
N LEU A 63 -15.57 -21.52 15.33
CA LEU A 63 -15.98 -21.67 16.73
C LEU A 63 -15.40 -22.96 17.31
N PHE A 64 -14.67 -22.83 18.40
CA PHE A 64 -14.14 -23.94 19.19
C PHE A 64 -14.78 -23.94 20.57
N VAL A 65 -15.42 -25.04 20.95
CA VAL A 65 -16.01 -25.22 22.29
C VAL A 65 -15.30 -26.38 22.97
N ASP A 66 -14.67 -26.10 24.10
CA ASP A 66 -13.91 -27.08 24.90
C ASP A 66 -12.87 -27.86 24.07
N GLY A 67 -12.28 -27.18 23.08
CA GLY A 67 -11.24 -27.70 22.21
C GLY A 67 -11.74 -28.43 20.96
N GLU A 68 -13.05 -28.62 20.80
CA GLU A 68 -13.67 -29.20 19.61
C GLU A 68 -14.21 -28.13 18.67
N ARG A 69 -14.05 -28.32 17.36
CA ARG A 69 -14.58 -27.41 16.35
C ARG A 69 -16.08 -27.65 16.19
N VAL A 70 -16.89 -26.62 16.33
CA VAL A 70 -18.30 -26.66 15.99
C VAL A 70 -18.45 -26.45 14.48
N ALA A 71 -19.06 -27.43 13.80
CA ALA A 71 -19.30 -27.35 12.36
C ALA A 71 -20.33 -26.26 12.02
N CYS A 72 -20.11 -25.58 10.89
CA CYS A 72 -21.10 -24.67 10.32
C CYS A 72 -22.23 -25.47 9.62
N PRO A 73 -23.44 -24.89 9.51
CA PRO A 73 -23.83 -23.55 9.93
C PRO A 73 -23.96 -23.39 11.46
N LEU A 74 -23.63 -22.21 11.97
CA LEU A 74 -23.78 -21.85 13.39
C LEU A 74 -25.10 -21.10 13.59
N GLU A 75 -25.99 -21.66 14.41
CA GLU A 75 -27.21 -21.00 14.87
C GLU A 75 -26.95 -20.36 16.24
N ILE A 76 -26.69 -19.04 16.23
CA ILE A 76 -26.45 -18.27 17.45
C ILE A 76 -27.76 -17.70 17.96
N THR A 77 -28.11 -18.08 19.18
CA THR A 77 -29.25 -17.55 19.93
C THR A 77 -28.74 -16.74 21.12
N SER A 78 -29.20 -15.49 21.21
CA SER A 78 -28.99 -14.64 22.39
C SER A 78 -30.15 -14.84 23.35
N ILE A 79 -29.84 -15.27 24.57
CA ILE A 79 -30.83 -15.41 25.65
C ILE A 79 -30.85 -14.09 26.42
N PRO A 80 -31.97 -13.35 26.45
CA PRO A 80 -32.06 -12.09 27.17
C PRO A 80 -31.67 -12.26 28.66
N ASN A 81 -30.83 -11.37 29.17
CA ASN A 81 -30.33 -11.38 30.55
C ASN A 81 -29.43 -12.58 30.92
N SER A 82 -28.93 -13.33 29.94
CA SER A 82 -27.92 -14.35 30.16
C SER A 82 -26.51 -13.76 30.03
N GLU A 83 -25.53 -14.36 30.69
CA GLU A 83 -24.09 -14.13 30.39
C GLU A 83 -23.58 -15.06 29.28
N PHE A 84 -24.46 -15.91 28.77
CA PHE A 84 -24.16 -16.95 27.80
C PHE A 84 -24.88 -16.70 26.48
N LEU A 85 -24.15 -16.82 25.37
CA LEU A 85 -24.71 -17.08 24.04
C LEU A 85 -24.88 -18.59 23.87
N SER A 86 -25.89 -19.02 23.13
CA SER A 86 -25.96 -20.42 22.70
C SER A 86 -25.69 -20.52 21.20
N ALA A 87 -24.72 -21.35 20.80
CA ALA A 87 -24.43 -21.65 19.40
C ALA A 87 -24.62 -23.15 19.18
N ASN A 88 -25.58 -23.57 18.34
CA ASN A 88 -25.92 -24.99 18.13
C ASN A 88 -26.14 -25.77 19.45
N GLY A 89 -26.67 -25.11 20.48
CA GLY A 89 -26.88 -25.70 21.81
C GLY A 89 -25.70 -25.59 22.78
N TYR A 90 -24.50 -25.24 22.32
CA TYR A 90 -23.33 -25.02 23.17
C TYR A 90 -23.42 -23.66 23.89
N LYS A 91 -23.08 -23.61 25.18
CA LYS A 91 -23.05 -22.36 25.96
C LYS A 91 -21.69 -21.67 25.83
N ILE A 92 -21.68 -20.49 25.25
CA ILE A 92 -20.50 -19.63 25.11
C ILE A 92 -20.58 -18.55 26.17
N TRP A 93 -19.64 -18.53 27.11
CA TRP A 93 -19.57 -17.46 28.11
C TRP A 93 -18.97 -16.19 27.50
N VAL A 94 -19.67 -15.07 27.63
CA VAL A 94 -19.30 -13.80 26.97
C VAL A 94 -18.96 -12.68 27.97
N GLY A 95 -19.19 -12.92 29.27
CA GLY A 95 -19.02 -11.92 30.33
C GLY A 95 -17.57 -11.73 30.80
N THR A 96 -17.24 -10.56 31.37
CA THR A 96 -15.93 -10.35 32.01
C THR A 96 -15.96 -10.80 33.47
N ARG A 97 -15.18 -11.85 33.79
CA ARG A 97 -15.02 -12.39 35.17
C ARG A 97 -14.59 -11.32 36.19
N GLN A 98 -14.04 -10.19 35.74
CA GLN A 98 -13.48 -9.13 36.59
C GLN A 98 -14.50 -8.17 37.21
N THR A 99 -15.76 -8.12 36.77
CA THR A 99 -16.69 -7.13 37.37
C THR A 99 -17.34 -7.59 38.67
N SER A 100 -17.35 -8.89 38.98
CA SER A 100 -18.05 -9.39 40.18
C SER A 100 -17.37 -9.07 41.52
N ARG A 101 -16.05 -8.87 41.56
CA ARG A 101 -15.31 -9.00 42.84
C ARG A 101 -15.23 -7.77 43.74
N ASN A 102 -15.73 -6.59 43.35
CA ASN A 102 -15.68 -5.41 44.24
C ASN A 102 -16.72 -4.32 43.94
N ARG A 103 -17.87 -4.68 43.36
CA ARG A 103 -18.94 -3.71 43.11
C ARG A 103 -19.76 -3.51 44.38
N GLY A 104 -19.59 -2.32 44.95
CA GLY A 104 -20.40 -1.83 46.07
C GLY A 104 -21.90 -1.89 45.76
N ARG A 105 -22.69 -1.83 46.82
CA ARG A 105 -24.15 -2.09 46.90
C ARG A 105 -25.05 -1.27 45.96
N ASP A 106 -24.49 -0.36 45.15
CA ASP A 106 -25.20 0.57 44.26
C ASP A 106 -24.98 0.30 42.75
N ASP A 107 -24.48 -0.88 42.37
CA ASP A 107 -24.23 -1.18 40.96
C ASP A 107 -25.56 -1.43 40.21
N ASP A 108 -26.01 -0.40 39.51
CA ASP A 108 -27.20 -0.36 38.67
C ASP A 108 -27.21 -1.52 37.64
N SER A 109 -28.14 -2.46 37.83
CA SER A 109 -28.40 -3.61 36.93
C SER A 109 -28.52 -3.22 35.45
N SER A 110 -28.93 -1.98 35.14
CA SER A 110 -29.02 -1.49 33.78
C SER A 110 -27.67 -1.41 33.06
N ARG A 111 -26.58 -1.13 33.80
CA ARG A 111 -25.21 -1.04 33.24
C ARG A 111 -24.64 -2.42 32.90
N GLN A 112 -24.93 -3.42 33.73
CA GLN A 112 -24.51 -4.80 33.48
C GLN A 112 -25.13 -5.35 32.19
N PHE A 113 -26.43 -5.12 32.01
CA PHE A 113 -27.15 -5.54 30.81
C PHE A 113 -26.59 -4.92 29.51
N ARG A 114 -26.22 -3.63 29.54
CA ARG A 114 -25.59 -2.96 28.38
C ARG A 114 -24.22 -3.55 28.03
N ASN A 115 -23.42 -3.90 29.04
CA ASN A 115 -22.11 -4.50 28.82
C ASN A 115 -22.23 -5.91 28.22
N ASN A 116 -23.15 -6.74 28.71
CA ASN A 116 -23.34 -8.10 28.19
C ASN A 116 -23.74 -8.06 26.70
N ARG A 117 -24.69 -7.19 26.33
CA ARG A 117 -25.07 -7.01 24.92
C ARG A 117 -23.90 -6.59 24.02
N PHE A 118 -23.00 -5.75 24.53
CA PHE A 118 -21.80 -5.36 23.77
C PHE A 118 -20.89 -6.56 23.50
N HIS A 119 -20.65 -7.39 24.52
CA HIS A 119 -19.77 -8.55 24.37
C HIS A 119 -20.43 -9.62 23.48
N GLU A 120 -21.74 -9.85 23.63
CA GLU A 120 -22.50 -10.76 22.78
C GLU A 120 -22.39 -10.36 21.31
N ARG A 121 -22.64 -9.07 21.04
CA ARG A 121 -22.49 -8.51 19.70
C ARG A 121 -21.05 -8.64 19.21
N TYR A 122 -20.05 -8.40 20.06
CA TYR A 122 -18.65 -8.53 19.69
C TYR A 122 -18.26 -9.96 19.30
N VAL A 123 -18.76 -10.98 19.99
CA VAL A 123 -18.56 -12.40 19.63
C VAL A 123 -19.20 -12.71 18.27
N VAL A 124 -20.46 -12.29 18.07
CA VAL A 124 -21.17 -12.50 16.80
C VAL A 124 -20.49 -11.77 15.64
N ASP A 125 -20.16 -10.49 15.82
CA ASP A 125 -19.46 -9.67 14.83
C ASP A 125 -18.06 -10.24 14.52
N SER A 126 -17.40 -10.87 15.51
CA SER A 126 -16.11 -11.55 15.30
C SER A 126 -16.25 -12.83 14.47
N LEU A 127 -17.26 -13.66 14.74
CA LEU A 127 -17.54 -14.85 13.92
C LEU A 127 -17.92 -14.45 12.49
N LEU A 128 -18.73 -13.41 12.31
CA LEU A 128 -19.06 -12.83 11.00
C LEU A 128 -17.84 -12.31 10.24
N ALA A 129 -16.81 -11.88 10.97
CA ALA A 129 -15.53 -11.42 10.40
C ALA A 129 -14.50 -12.56 10.27
N ASN A 130 -14.94 -13.82 10.28
CA ASN A 130 -14.09 -15.02 10.18
C ASN A 130 -12.97 -15.10 11.23
N ARG A 131 -13.19 -14.52 12.42
CA ARG A 131 -12.27 -14.66 13.55
C ARG A 131 -12.51 -15.97 14.28
N ALA A 132 -11.45 -16.51 14.90
CA ALA A 132 -11.55 -17.71 15.71
C ALA A 132 -11.99 -17.38 17.13
N VAL A 133 -13.09 -18.00 17.57
CA VAL A 133 -13.65 -17.86 18.90
C VAL A 133 -13.46 -19.17 19.66
N PHE A 134 -12.75 -19.09 20.77
CA PHE A 134 -12.48 -20.19 21.69
C PHE A 134 -13.32 -20.02 22.94
N ALA A 135 -14.31 -20.88 23.13
CA ALA A 135 -15.16 -20.93 24.31
C ALA A 135 -14.74 -22.14 25.16
N PHE A 136 -14.28 -21.89 26.38
CA PHE A 136 -14.03 -22.95 27.36
C PHE A 136 -15.06 -22.82 28.47
N SER A 137 -15.62 -23.93 28.95
CA SER A 137 -16.74 -23.97 29.90
C SER A 137 -16.60 -23.04 31.11
N ASP A 138 -15.39 -22.86 31.63
CA ASP A 138 -15.11 -22.07 32.84
C ASP A 138 -14.46 -20.71 32.58
N SER A 139 -14.44 -20.24 31.32
CA SER A 139 -13.83 -18.96 30.99
C SER A 139 -14.55 -18.22 29.86
N PRO A 140 -14.53 -16.89 29.87
CA PRO A 140 -15.11 -16.14 28.77
C PRO A 140 -14.32 -16.32 27.49
N ALA A 141 -15.05 -16.29 26.38
CA ALA A 141 -14.54 -16.61 25.06
C ALA A 141 -13.31 -15.75 24.70
N VAL A 142 -12.31 -16.41 24.12
CA VAL A 142 -11.11 -15.77 23.59
C VAL A 142 -11.27 -15.64 22.08
N ILE A 143 -11.00 -14.45 21.55
CA ILE A 143 -11.18 -14.15 20.13
C ILE A 143 -9.81 -13.87 19.52
N LEU A 144 -9.45 -14.64 18.51
CA LEU A 144 -8.20 -14.52 17.78
C LEU A 144 -8.45 -14.00 16.37
N ASN A 145 -7.53 -13.17 15.87
CA ASN A 145 -7.51 -12.77 14.47
C ASN A 145 -7.36 -14.02 13.58
N GLU A 146 -8.05 -14.03 12.43
CA GLU A 146 -8.00 -15.10 11.42
C GLU A 146 -6.55 -15.48 11.06
N ILE A 147 -5.67 -14.50 10.82
CA ILE A 147 -4.25 -14.73 10.48
C ILE A 147 -3.51 -15.44 11.62
N VAL A 148 -3.65 -14.90 12.83
CA VAL A 148 -2.96 -15.40 14.03
C VAL A 148 -3.41 -16.83 14.31
N PHE A 149 -4.71 -17.10 14.18
CA PHE A 149 -5.26 -18.43 14.34
C PHE A 149 -4.77 -19.39 13.24
N CYS A 150 -4.99 -19.07 11.97
CA CYS A 150 -4.66 -19.95 10.85
C CYS A 150 -3.15 -20.22 10.75
N GLY A 151 -2.30 -19.21 10.97
CA GLY A 151 -0.85 -19.39 10.92
C GLY A 151 -0.32 -20.25 12.07
N ASN A 152 -0.78 -20.04 13.31
CA ASN A 152 -0.42 -20.92 14.42
C ASN A 152 -1.01 -22.34 14.26
N LEU A 153 -2.14 -22.48 13.57
CA LEU A 153 -2.76 -23.78 13.27
C LEU A 153 -1.93 -24.59 12.27
N LEU A 154 -1.41 -23.95 11.21
CA LEU A 154 -0.61 -24.62 10.17
C LEU A 154 0.81 -24.92 10.66
N LYS A 155 1.43 -23.98 11.37
CA LYS A 155 2.79 -24.12 11.89
C LYS A 155 2.90 -23.48 13.27
N PHE A 156 2.68 -24.31 14.29
CA PHE A 156 2.83 -23.87 15.67
C PHE A 156 4.31 -23.74 16.04
N ASP A 157 4.81 -22.52 16.09
CA ASP A 157 6.20 -22.20 16.39
C ASP A 157 6.29 -21.07 17.41
N ARG A 158 6.84 -21.37 18.59
CA ARG A 158 6.94 -20.44 19.72
C ARG A 158 7.91 -19.28 19.49
N GLU A 159 8.76 -19.38 18.48
CA GLU A 159 9.68 -18.31 18.08
C GLU A 159 9.11 -17.40 16.99
N SER A 160 7.95 -17.75 16.41
CA SER A 160 7.32 -16.97 15.35
C SER A 160 6.68 -15.67 15.86
N ASP A 161 6.62 -14.66 14.99
CA ASP A 161 5.91 -13.41 15.29
C ASP A 161 4.41 -13.65 15.52
N LEU A 162 3.79 -14.61 14.81
CA LEU A 162 2.39 -14.98 15.00
C LEU A 162 2.11 -15.57 16.39
N TYR A 163 3.07 -16.28 16.99
CA TYR A 163 2.94 -16.75 18.37
C TYR A 163 3.06 -15.61 19.38
N ARG A 164 3.89 -14.60 19.10
CA ARG A 164 3.95 -13.37 19.92
C ARG A 164 2.64 -12.60 19.84
N ASP A 165 2.05 -12.46 18.66
CA ASP A 165 0.73 -11.84 18.47
C ASP A 165 -0.36 -12.60 19.22
N LEU A 166 -0.30 -13.95 19.23
CA LEU A 166 -1.18 -14.79 20.03
C LEU A 166 -1.03 -14.51 21.54
N GLN A 167 0.20 -14.37 22.02
CA GLN A 167 0.49 -14.04 23.42
C GLN A 167 -0.02 -12.66 23.81
N GLU A 168 0.11 -11.67 22.93
CA GLU A 168 -0.38 -10.31 23.15
C GLU A 168 -1.92 -10.25 23.13
N ALA A 169 -2.56 -11.04 22.26
CA ALA A 169 -4.02 -11.12 22.16
C ALA A 169 -4.69 -11.74 23.40
N VAL A 170 -3.99 -12.64 24.12
CA VAL A 170 -4.51 -13.34 25.30
C VAL A 170 -3.83 -12.83 26.57
N THR A 171 -4.35 -11.72 27.12
CA THR A 171 -3.78 -11.07 28.31
C THR A 171 -3.75 -11.96 29.56
N ASP A 172 -4.68 -12.91 29.67
CA ASP A 172 -4.78 -13.84 30.80
C ASP A 172 -3.79 -15.02 30.63
N LYS A 173 -2.78 -15.07 31.50
CA LYS A 173 -1.71 -16.08 31.46
C LYS A 173 -2.22 -17.52 31.58
N GLU A 174 -3.29 -17.77 32.35
CA GLU A 174 -3.82 -19.12 32.52
C GLU A 174 -4.56 -19.58 31.27
N ARG A 175 -5.31 -18.67 30.64
CA ARG A 175 -5.97 -18.95 29.35
C ARG A 175 -4.97 -19.12 28.23
N PHE A 176 -3.93 -18.29 28.20
CA PHE A 176 -2.87 -18.43 27.22
C PHE A 176 -2.22 -19.81 27.31
N LYS A 177 -1.91 -20.32 28.52
CA LYS A 177 -1.41 -21.69 28.70
C LYS A 177 -2.38 -22.75 28.18
N THR A 178 -3.67 -22.56 28.38
CA THR A 178 -4.71 -23.48 27.88
C THR A 178 -4.72 -23.51 26.35
N ILE A 179 -4.65 -22.33 25.73
CA ILE A 179 -4.62 -22.18 24.26
C ILE A 179 -3.29 -22.68 23.67
N ASP A 180 -2.14 -22.41 24.28
CA ASP A 180 -0.83 -22.95 23.89
C ASP A 180 -0.83 -24.48 23.93
N THR A 181 -1.37 -25.07 25.01
CA THR A 181 -1.51 -26.53 25.12
C THR A 181 -2.47 -27.09 24.07
N TRP A 182 -3.55 -26.36 23.76
CA TRP A 182 -4.47 -26.74 22.71
C TRP A 182 -3.79 -26.74 21.33
N PHE A 183 -3.13 -25.65 20.93
CA PHE A 183 -2.41 -25.61 19.64
C PHE A 183 -1.34 -26.70 19.53
N ALA A 184 -0.64 -27.01 20.63
CA ALA A 184 0.38 -28.06 20.64
C ALA A 184 -0.17 -29.48 20.49
N SER A 185 -1.44 -29.72 20.87
CA SER A 185 -2.04 -31.06 20.90
C SER A 185 -3.16 -31.28 19.88
N TYR A 186 -3.74 -30.20 19.35
CA TYR A 186 -4.86 -30.24 18.43
C TYR A 186 -4.43 -30.78 17.06
N LYS A 187 -5.23 -31.71 16.52
CA LYS A 187 -5.06 -32.26 15.17
C LYS A 187 -6.18 -31.74 14.28
N PRO A 188 -5.94 -30.69 13.47
CA PRO A 188 -6.96 -30.12 12.62
C PRO A 188 -7.44 -31.12 11.56
N SER A 189 -8.71 -31.01 11.15
CA SER A 189 -9.24 -31.76 10.00
C SER A 189 -8.64 -31.25 8.70
N GLN A 190 -8.59 -32.08 7.66
CA GLN A 190 -8.05 -31.68 6.35
C GLN A 190 -8.75 -30.43 5.81
N ASP A 191 -10.10 -30.38 5.88
CA ASP A 191 -10.87 -29.21 5.45
C ASP A 191 -10.47 -27.92 6.17
N LEU A 192 -10.07 -28.01 7.45
CA LEU A 192 -9.62 -26.85 8.22
C LEU A 192 -8.20 -26.43 7.81
N ILE A 193 -7.33 -27.40 7.53
CA ILE A 193 -5.99 -27.15 6.99
C ILE A 193 -6.11 -26.43 5.65
N ASP A 194 -6.91 -26.95 4.72
CA ASP A 194 -7.10 -26.38 3.38
C ASP A 194 -7.65 -24.95 3.47
N ALA A 195 -8.63 -24.70 4.34
CA ALA A 195 -9.17 -23.37 4.58
C ALA A 195 -8.12 -22.42 5.21
N ALA A 196 -7.35 -22.89 6.19
CA ALA A 196 -6.31 -22.10 6.84
C ALA A 196 -5.17 -21.76 5.86
N THR A 197 -4.78 -22.70 4.99
CA THR A 197 -3.78 -22.49 3.94
C THR A 197 -4.25 -21.40 2.98
N ALA A 198 -5.49 -21.45 2.50
CA ALA A 198 -6.04 -20.42 1.61
C ALA A 198 -6.10 -19.03 2.28
N VAL A 199 -6.29 -18.95 3.59
CA VAL A 199 -6.19 -17.68 4.35
C VAL A 199 -4.74 -17.21 4.37
N VAL A 200 -3.81 -18.04 4.82
CA VAL A 200 -2.40 -17.65 4.99
C VAL A 200 -1.78 -17.25 3.65
N GLU A 201 -2.03 -18.00 2.56
CA GLU A 201 -1.54 -17.65 1.23
C GLU A 201 -2.08 -16.29 0.75
N ARG A 202 -3.36 -15.98 0.97
CA ARG A 202 -3.93 -14.66 0.64
C ARG A 202 -3.23 -13.53 1.40
N TYR A 203 -2.91 -13.75 2.67
CA TYR A 203 -2.20 -12.76 3.48
C TYR A 203 -0.73 -12.62 3.09
N GLU A 204 -0.03 -13.72 2.81
CA GLU A 204 1.34 -13.68 2.32
C GLU A 204 1.44 -12.96 0.97
N GLN A 205 0.50 -13.21 0.05
CA GLN A 205 0.41 -12.49 -1.22
C GLN A 205 0.20 -10.99 -1.00
N ALA A 206 -0.74 -10.61 -0.13
CA ALA A 206 -1.00 -9.21 0.20
C ALA A 206 0.22 -8.55 0.87
N GLU A 207 0.91 -9.27 1.75
CA GLU A 207 2.12 -8.78 2.40
C GLU A 207 3.27 -8.62 1.42
N GLN A 208 3.48 -9.56 0.50
CA GLN A 208 4.49 -9.46 -0.56
C GLN A 208 4.25 -8.22 -1.43
N ILE A 209 2.99 -7.97 -1.84
CA ILE A 209 2.61 -6.78 -2.60
C ILE A 209 2.88 -5.51 -1.78
N ASN A 210 2.47 -5.48 -0.52
CA ASN A 210 2.69 -4.32 0.35
C ASN A 210 4.19 -4.07 0.61
N ARG A 211 4.98 -5.12 0.85
CA ARG A 211 6.43 -5.03 1.03
C ARG A 211 7.11 -4.50 -0.22
N ALA A 212 6.71 -4.98 -1.41
CA ALA A 212 7.19 -4.46 -2.68
C ALA A 212 6.90 -2.95 -2.80
N GLN A 213 5.67 -2.51 -2.52
CA GLN A 213 5.29 -1.10 -2.55
C GLN A 213 6.05 -0.24 -1.52
N VAL A 214 6.17 -0.72 -0.27
CA VAL A 214 6.88 -0.01 0.79
C VAL A 214 8.38 0.09 0.49
N SER A 215 8.99 -0.97 -0.05
CA SER A 215 10.40 -0.96 -0.45
C SER A 215 10.64 0.01 -1.61
N ALA A 216 9.76 0.05 -2.60
CA ALA A 216 9.81 1.01 -3.70
C ALA A 216 9.65 2.46 -3.22
N ALA A 217 8.69 2.72 -2.32
CA ALA A 217 8.50 4.04 -1.72
C ALA A 217 9.72 4.48 -0.88
N THR A 218 10.33 3.55 -0.16
CA THR A 218 11.53 3.82 0.63
C THR A 218 12.72 4.16 -0.28
N ALA A 219 12.93 3.37 -1.34
CA ALA A 219 13.96 3.64 -2.34
C ALA A 219 13.74 5.01 -3.01
N LEU A 220 12.49 5.34 -3.34
CA LEU A 220 12.10 6.64 -3.89
C LEU A 220 12.46 7.79 -2.93
N ASN A 221 12.13 7.65 -1.65
CA ASN A 221 12.46 8.66 -0.64
C ASN A 221 13.98 8.87 -0.52
N GLN A 222 14.77 7.79 -0.61
CA GLN A 222 16.23 7.88 -0.59
C GLN A 222 16.80 8.57 -1.84
N LEU A 223 16.18 8.38 -3.00
CA LEU A 223 16.62 8.96 -4.27
C LEU A 223 16.10 10.39 -4.52
N THR A 224 15.03 10.80 -3.84
CA THR A 224 14.40 12.12 -4.01
C THR A 224 15.39 13.26 -3.77
N TYR A 225 16.15 13.22 -2.67
CA TYR A 225 17.12 14.27 -2.36
C TYR A 225 18.27 14.40 -3.39
N PRO A 226 19.02 13.34 -3.74
CA PRO A 226 20.10 13.47 -4.72
C PRO A 226 19.59 13.90 -6.10
N MET A 227 18.40 13.44 -6.53
CA MET A 227 17.83 13.89 -7.81
C MET A 227 17.38 15.35 -7.79
N THR A 228 16.80 15.84 -6.70
CA THR A 228 16.42 17.26 -6.61
C THR A 228 17.66 18.15 -6.66
N MET A 229 18.72 17.78 -5.94
CA MET A 229 20.02 18.46 -6.02
C MET A 229 20.61 18.43 -7.42
N PHE A 230 20.59 17.27 -8.08
CA PHE A 230 21.03 17.14 -9.46
C PHE A 230 20.19 18.02 -10.41
N GLY A 231 18.86 18.02 -10.25
CA GLY A 231 17.96 18.86 -11.03
C GLY A 231 18.20 20.36 -10.85
N LEU A 232 18.50 20.80 -9.63
CA LEU A 232 18.87 22.19 -9.35
C LEU A 232 20.18 22.56 -10.06
N ILE A 233 21.21 21.72 -9.96
CA ILE A 233 22.50 21.96 -10.62
C ILE A 233 22.33 22.05 -12.13
N VAL A 234 21.65 21.07 -12.74
CA VAL A 234 21.40 21.04 -14.19
C VAL A 234 20.54 22.24 -14.62
N GLY A 235 19.48 22.57 -13.87
CA GLY A 235 18.60 23.70 -14.15
C GLY A 235 19.30 25.05 -14.11
N VAL A 236 20.11 25.30 -13.08
CA VAL A 236 20.89 26.55 -12.96
C VAL A 236 21.94 26.64 -14.06
N TYR A 237 22.64 25.55 -14.35
CA TYR A 237 23.63 25.52 -15.43
C TYR A 237 22.99 25.77 -16.79
N ALA A 238 21.86 25.11 -17.08
CA ALA A 238 21.12 25.29 -18.33
C ALA A 238 20.59 26.73 -18.48
N PHE A 239 20.08 27.31 -17.39
CA PHE A 239 19.65 28.71 -17.38
C PHE A 239 20.81 29.67 -17.68
N GLY A 240 21.98 29.48 -17.04
CA GLY A 240 23.19 30.26 -17.34
C GLY A 240 23.63 30.12 -18.79
N HIS A 241 23.63 28.89 -19.32
CA HIS A 241 23.94 28.60 -20.73
C HIS A 241 22.97 29.32 -21.68
N LEU A 242 21.66 29.31 -21.39
CA LEU A 242 20.64 29.99 -22.20
C LEU A 242 20.85 31.51 -22.25
N MET A 243 21.19 32.14 -21.13
CA MET A 243 21.50 33.58 -21.08
C MET A 243 22.74 33.92 -21.91
N MET A 244 23.79 33.11 -21.81
CA MET A 244 25.05 33.33 -22.54
C MET A 244 24.92 33.09 -24.05
N THR A 245 24.01 32.20 -24.47
CA THR A 245 23.89 31.74 -25.87
C THR A 245 22.67 32.29 -26.60
N THR A 246 22.08 33.39 -26.11
CA THR A 246 20.93 34.03 -26.73
C THR A 246 21.20 34.26 -28.23
N PRO A 247 20.36 33.72 -29.14
CA PRO A 247 20.57 33.86 -30.57
C PRO A 247 20.51 35.34 -30.96
N LYS A 248 21.67 35.92 -31.28
CA LYS A 248 21.78 37.33 -31.70
C LYS A 248 21.35 37.48 -33.15
N THR A 249 20.65 38.57 -33.45
CA THR A 249 20.25 38.94 -34.81
C THR A 249 21.51 39.15 -35.68
N PRO A 250 21.60 38.54 -36.88
CA PRO A 250 22.84 38.43 -37.66
C PRO A 250 23.42 39.73 -38.23
N ALA A 251 22.80 40.90 -37.98
CA ALA A 251 23.19 42.16 -38.61
C ALA A 251 24.52 42.76 -38.13
N LEU A 252 25.18 42.20 -37.09
CA LEU A 252 26.23 42.90 -36.34
C LEU A 252 27.58 42.19 -36.19
N PHE A 253 27.77 40.95 -36.69
CA PHE A 253 29.02 40.21 -36.44
C PHE A 253 29.56 39.46 -37.67
N PRO A 254 30.89 39.51 -37.94
CA PRO A 254 31.54 38.78 -39.05
C PRO A 254 31.35 37.25 -38.95
N GLU A 255 31.00 36.61 -40.08
CA GLU A 255 30.34 35.29 -40.13
C GLU A 255 31.19 34.05 -39.77
N ALA A 256 32.52 34.07 -39.93
CA ALA A 256 33.31 32.83 -39.90
C ALA A 256 33.48 32.21 -38.50
N ASN A 257 33.79 33.02 -37.47
CA ASN A 257 34.00 32.51 -36.10
C ASN A 257 32.68 32.26 -35.36
N LEU A 258 31.58 32.87 -35.82
CA LEU A 258 30.27 32.77 -35.18
C LEU A 258 29.68 31.36 -35.35
N LEU A 259 29.86 30.74 -36.52
CA LEU A 259 29.26 29.46 -36.85
C LEU A 259 29.83 28.30 -36.01
N ASP A 260 31.14 28.32 -35.71
CA ASP A 260 31.78 27.32 -34.86
C ASP A 260 31.35 27.46 -33.40
N LEU A 261 31.29 28.70 -32.89
CA LEU A 261 30.83 28.98 -31.53
C LEU A 261 29.35 28.58 -31.34
N MET A 262 28.48 28.86 -32.32
CA MET A 262 27.08 28.46 -32.30
C MET A 262 26.90 26.93 -32.41
N SER A 263 27.73 26.26 -33.22
CA SER A 263 27.75 24.79 -33.30
C SER A 263 28.10 24.16 -31.95
N ARG A 264 29.13 24.69 -31.27
CA ARG A 264 29.52 24.23 -29.92
C ARG A 264 28.42 24.49 -28.90
N ALA A 265 27.82 25.68 -28.92
CA ALA A 265 26.70 26.02 -28.04
C ALA A 265 25.51 25.06 -28.23
N THR A 266 25.20 24.71 -29.48
CA THR A 266 24.13 23.77 -29.82
C THR A 266 24.40 22.39 -29.25
N VAL A 267 25.63 21.89 -29.34
CA VAL A 267 26.01 20.60 -28.76
C VAL A 267 25.82 20.59 -27.24
N VAL A 268 26.20 21.67 -26.56
CA VAL A 268 25.98 21.81 -25.11
C VAL A 268 24.48 21.87 -24.78
N SER A 269 23.69 22.63 -25.54
CA SER A 269 22.23 22.68 -25.38
C SER A 269 21.58 21.31 -25.55
N VAL A 270 21.97 20.53 -26.57
CA VAL A 270 21.46 19.16 -26.75
C VAL A 270 21.85 18.25 -25.58
N ALA A 271 23.08 18.36 -25.08
CA ALA A 271 23.49 17.60 -23.90
C ALA A 271 22.65 17.94 -22.65
N LEU A 272 22.30 19.22 -22.48
CA LEU A 272 21.43 19.66 -21.39
C LEU A 272 19.98 19.19 -21.57
N ILE A 273 19.45 19.20 -22.80
CA ILE A 273 18.15 18.60 -23.12
C ILE A 273 18.14 17.12 -22.75
N CYS A 274 19.17 16.36 -23.11
CA CYS A 274 19.28 14.95 -22.70
C CYS A 274 19.30 14.78 -21.18
N ALA A 275 20.07 15.61 -20.45
CA ALA A 275 20.13 15.56 -19.00
C ALA A 275 18.76 15.86 -18.36
N HIS A 276 18.07 16.90 -18.81
CA HIS A 276 16.72 17.22 -18.36
C HIS A 276 15.71 16.12 -18.69
N ALA A 277 15.77 15.53 -19.88
CA ALA A 277 14.90 14.43 -20.27
C ALA A 277 15.15 13.16 -19.43
N SER A 278 16.41 12.86 -19.10
CA SER A 278 16.72 11.74 -18.19
C SER A 278 16.18 11.97 -16.77
N LEU A 279 16.22 13.22 -16.29
CA LEU A 279 15.65 13.58 -15.00
C LEU A 279 14.12 13.48 -15.01
N ASP A 280 13.46 14.00 -16.05
CA ASP A 280 12.01 13.86 -16.21
C ASP A 280 11.57 12.39 -16.26
N LEU A 281 12.33 11.55 -16.96
CA LEU A 281 12.10 10.10 -17.00
C LEU A 281 12.25 9.47 -15.61
N ALA A 282 13.32 9.81 -14.88
CA ALA A 282 13.53 9.30 -13.52
C ALA A 282 12.38 9.68 -12.59
N TRP A 283 11.93 10.94 -12.61
CA TRP A 283 10.77 11.38 -11.83
C TRP A 283 9.48 10.66 -12.23
N THR A 284 9.22 10.54 -13.54
CA THR A 284 8.04 9.84 -14.04
C THR A 284 8.02 8.40 -13.53
N LEU A 285 9.16 7.70 -13.60
CA LEU A 285 9.26 6.32 -13.12
C LEU A 285 8.98 6.21 -11.63
N LEU A 286 9.61 7.07 -10.84
CA LEU A 286 9.45 7.06 -9.40
C LEU A 286 8.00 7.38 -9.00
N THR A 287 7.39 8.41 -9.58
CA THR A 287 5.99 8.74 -9.28
C THR A 287 5.02 7.65 -9.79
N SER A 288 5.34 6.96 -10.90
CA SER A 288 4.54 5.82 -11.39
C SER A 288 4.58 4.63 -10.41
N GLN A 289 5.76 4.30 -9.87
CA GLN A 289 5.92 3.21 -8.89
C GLN A 289 5.21 3.49 -7.57
N ALA A 290 5.08 4.75 -7.18
CA ALA A 290 4.32 5.15 -5.99
C ALA A 290 2.80 5.06 -6.17
N GLY A 291 2.30 4.70 -7.36
CA GLY A 291 0.86 4.68 -7.67
C GLY A 291 0.20 6.06 -7.63
N GLN A 292 0.98 7.14 -7.66
CA GLN A 292 0.50 8.52 -7.51
C GLN A 292 0.20 9.22 -8.84
N MET A 293 0.58 8.63 -9.99
CA MET A 293 0.26 9.20 -11.30
C MET A 293 -1.04 8.61 -11.84
N ARG A 294 -2.04 9.47 -12.03
CA ARG A 294 -3.16 9.19 -12.93
C ARG A 294 -2.89 9.89 -14.25
N GLU A 295 -2.59 9.11 -15.29
CA GLU A 295 -2.23 9.67 -16.59
C GLU A 295 -3.46 10.26 -17.29
N ILE A 296 -3.40 11.54 -17.64
CA ILE A 296 -4.50 12.27 -18.29
C ILE A 296 -4.47 12.05 -19.82
N ASN A 297 -3.31 11.68 -20.37
CA ASN A 297 -3.15 11.45 -21.80
C ASN A 297 -3.67 10.04 -22.16
N PRO A 298 -4.68 9.89 -23.04
CA PRO A 298 -5.19 8.57 -23.42
C PRO A 298 -4.14 7.68 -24.11
N VAL A 299 -3.14 8.27 -24.78
CA VAL A 299 -2.03 7.51 -25.37
C VAL A 299 -1.07 7.05 -24.27
N GLY A 300 -0.81 7.89 -23.27
CA GLY A 300 0.04 7.55 -22.13
C GLY A 300 -0.58 6.48 -21.23
N ALA A 301 -1.90 6.52 -21.05
CA ALA A 301 -2.65 5.55 -20.26
C ALA A 301 -2.43 4.09 -20.73
N GLN A 302 -2.21 3.86 -22.03
CA GLN A 302 -1.91 2.52 -22.57
C GLN A 302 -0.53 1.99 -22.13
N PHE A 303 0.36 2.87 -21.68
CA PHE A 303 1.72 2.53 -21.24
C PHE A 303 1.86 2.52 -19.72
N VAL A 304 0.82 2.91 -18.96
CA VAL A 304 0.86 2.94 -17.48
C VAL A 304 1.04 1.54 -16.92
N ASP A 305 0.47 0.52 -17.56
CA ASP A 305 0.56 -0.88 -17.13
C ASP A 305 1.94 -1.51 -17.42
N SER A 306 2.82 -0.81 -18.14
CA SER A 306 4.16 -1.29 -18.46
C SER A 306 5.20 -0.17 -18.34
N PRO A 307 5.90 -0.05 -17.19
CA PRO A 307 6.95 0.96 -17.01
C PRO A 307 8.05 0.84 -18.07
N VAL A 308 8.33 -0.38 -18.54
CA VAL A 308 9.32 -0.64 -19.60
C VAL A 308 8.90 -0.01 -20.93
N ALA A 309 7.61 -0.10 -21.29
CA ALA A 309 7.10 0.51 -22.51
C ALA A 309 7.19 2.04 -22.43
N LEU A 310 6.90 2.64 -21.27
CA LEU A 310 7.02 4.08 -21.04
C LEU A 310 8.47 4.57 -21.17
N ILE A 311 9.43 3.84 -20.57
CA ILE A 311 10.87 4.12 -20.70
C ILE A 311 11.28 4.09 -22.17
N THR A 312 10.92 3.01 -22.85
CA THR A 312 11.31 2.76 -24.25
C THR A 312 10.78 3.87 -25.16
N PHE A 313 9.51 4.23 -25.00
CA PHE A 313 8.88 5.31 -25.75
C PHE A 313 9.58 6.66 -25.52
N LYS A 314 9.77 7.08 -24.25
CA LYS A 314 10.44 8.34 -23.93
C LYS A 314 11.89 8.36 -24.42
N ALA A 315 12.62 7.25 -24.27
CA ALA A 315 14.00 7.13 -24.72
C ALA A 315 14.11 7.25 -26.25
N ILE A 316 13.29 6.52 -27.02
CA ILE A 316 13.29 6.59 -28.48
C ILE A 316 12.93 8.00 -28.96
N ALA A 317 11.88 8.60 -28.41
CA ALA A 317 11.44 9.94 -28.78
C ALA A 317 12.53 10.99 -28.51
N THR A 318 13.14 10.93 -27.33
CA THR A 318 14.23 11.85 -26.92
C THR A 318 15.47 11.66 -27.79
N LEU A 319 15.92 10.42 -28.00
CA LEU A 319 17.09 10.13 -28.83
C LEU A 319 16.90 10.55 -30.28
N THR A 320 15.70 10.34 -30.83
CA THR A 320 15.36 10.77 -32.19
C THR A 320 15.39 12.29 -32.29
N ALA A 321 14.77 13.01 -31.35
CA ALA A 321 14.77 14.47 -31.32
C ALA A 321 16.20 15.03 -31.19
N CYS A 322 17.00 14.50 -30.26
CA CYS A 322 18.38 14.91 -30.06
C CYS A 322 19.26 14.59 -31.28
N GLY A 323 19.07 13.43 -31.91
CA GLY A 323 19.75 13.03 -33.14
C GLY A 323 19.47 14.00 -34.29
N LEU A 324 18.20 14.40 -34.47
CA LEU A 324 17.81 15.41 -35.47
C LEU A 324 18.45 16.77 -35.20
N LEU A 325 18.44 17.24 -33.94
CA LEU A 325 19.07 18.52 -33.58
C LEU A 325 20.59 18.52 -33.81
N ILE A 326 21.26 17.39 -33.53
CA ILE A 326 22.70 17.23 -33.79
C ILE A 326 22.98 17.18 -35.29
N GLY A 327 22.18 16.44 -36.07
CA GLY A 327 22.32 16.35 -37.51
C GLY A 327 22.13 17.71 -38.20
N LEU A 328 21.17 18.50 -37.73
CA LEU A 328 20.82 19.81 -38.28
C LEU A 328 21.56 20.97 -37.62
N ARG A 329 22.57 20.74 -36.77
CA ARG A 329 23.26 21.79 -35.98
C ARG A 329 23.88 22.94 -36.81
N LYS A 330 24.12 22.72 -38.11
CA LYS A 330 24.62 23.73 -39.06
C LYS A 330 23.53 24.72 -39.50
N HIS A 331 22.25 24.38 -39.33
CA HIS A 331 21.12 25.23 -39.72
C HIS A 331 20.70 26.15 -38.58
N ARG A 332 20.57 27.45 -38.85
CA ARG A 332 20.17 28.47 -37.87
C ARG A 332 18.83 28.16 -37.18
N PHE A 333 17.87 27.62 -37.94
CA PHE A 333 16.57 27.22 -37.39
C PHE A 333 16.70 26.14 -36.29
N ALA A 334 17.59 25.15 -36.49
CA ALA A 334 17.84 24.12 -35.50
C ALA A 334 18.50 24.67 -34.23
N GLN A 335 19.36 25.69 -34.35
CA GLN A 335 19.98 26.35 -33.21
C GLN A 335 18.94 27.10 -32.37
N THR A 336 18.05 27.86 -33.02
CA THR A 336 16.93 28.54 -32.34
C THR A 336 15.97 27.53 -31.70
N ALA A 337 15.63 26.45 -32.40
CA ALA A 337 14.79 25.38 -31.86
C ALA A 337 15.44 24.70 -30.65
N CYS A 338 16.74 24.42 -30.71
CA CYS A 338 17.49 23.83 -29.60
C CYS A 338 17.53 24.74 -28.37
N TRP A 339 17.69 26.05 -28.57
CA TRP A 339 17.63 27.05 -27.50
C TRP A 339 16.24 27.05 -26.84
N TRP A 340 15.16 27.09 -27.62
CA TRP A 340 13.78 27.04 -27.09
C TRP A 340 13.47 25.73 -26.38
N MET A 341 13.88 24.59 -26.94
CA MET A 341 13.68 23.29 -26.31
C MET A 341 14.42 23.19 -24.97
N CYS A 342 15.67 23.67 -24.92
CA CYS A 342 16.42 23.72 -23.68
C CYS A 342 15.71 24.60 -22.63
N LEU A 343 15.20 25.77 -23.02
CA LEU A 343 14.42 26.64 -22.14
C LEU A 343 13.18 25.94 -21.58
N VAL A 344 12.38 25.27 -22.43
CA VAL A 344 11.18 24.54 -22.01
C VAL A 344 11.55 23.40 -21.03
N CYS A 345 12.58 22.62 -21.35
CA CYS A 345 13.06 21.55 -20.46
C CYS A 345 13.52 22.08 -19.09
N THR A 346 14.19 23.24 -19.07
CA THR A 346 14.58 23.91 -17.83
C THR A 346 13.37 24.35 -17.01
N ILE A 347 12.35 24.96 -17.64
CA ILE A 347 11.11 25.36 -16.96
C ILE A 347 10.36 24.14 -16.38
N LEU A 348 10.24 23.07 -17.15
CA LEU A 348 9.61 21.82 -16.68
C LEU A 348 10.36 21.21 -15.50
N THR A 349 11.69 21.27 -15.52
CA THR A 349 12.51 20.79 -14.40
C THR A 349 12.26 21.60 -13.13
N PHE A 350 12.22 22.93 -13.22
CA PHE A 350 11.87 23.77 -12.07
C PHE A 350 10.46 23.50 -11.56
N ARG A 351 9.49 23.28 -12.46
CA ARG A 351 8.13 22.88 -12.08
C ARG A 351 8.14 21.59 -11.26
N TRP A 352 8.88 20.58 -11.69
CA TRP A 352 9.02 19.32 -10.96
C TRP A 352 9.68 19.51 -9.59
N LEU A 353 10.73 20.32 -9.51
CA LEU A 353 11.41 20.62 -8.25
C LEU A 353 10.47 21.30 -7.25
N ILE A 354 9.64 22.26 -7.71
CA ILE A 354 8.64 22.92 -6.87
C ILE A 354 7.61 21.91 -6.39
N PHE A 355 7.09 21.05 -7.26
CA PHE A 355 6.13 20.02 -6.88
C PHE A 355 6.72 19.04 -5.85
N SER A 356 7.96 18.59 -6.06
CA SER A 356 8.67 17.74 -5.09
C SER A 356 8.85 18.43 -3.74
N SER A 357 9.09 19.75 -3.72
CA SER A 357 9.22 20.51 -2.46
C SER A 357 7.90 20.71 -1.71
N MET A 358 6.76 20.55 -2.37
CA MET A 358 5.43 20.65 -1.75
C MET A 358 4.94 19.31 -1.18
N LEU A 359 5.50 18.19 -1.65
CA LEU A 359 5.09 16.83 -1.24
C LEU A 359 5.92 16.27 -0.07
N VAL A 360 7.07 16.87 0.21
CA VAL A 360 7.89 16.61 1.42
C VAL A 360 7.44 17.58 2.50
#